data_AF-A0A929QZF2-F1
#
_entry.id   AF-A0A929QZF2-F1
#
_cell.length_a   1.000
_cell.length_b   1.000
_cell.length_c   1.000
_cell.angle_alpha   90.00
_cell.angle_beta   90.00
_cell.angle_gamma   90.00
#
_symmetry.space_group_name_H-M   'P 1'
#
loop_
_entity.id
_entity.type
_entity.pdbx_description
1 polymer ?
#
loop_
_entity_poly.entity_id
_entity_poly.type
_entity_poly.pdbx_seq_one_letter_code
_entity_poly.pdbx_strand_id
1 'polypeptide(L)'
;DEDGDELALVLSDHRLPGKTGVDFLVALMSDSRFASTRTVLVTGQADQDDTIRAVNEAGLDYYIAKPWNPSKLREVVRDQLTEYVLASEVDPLPYLPVLDAVRVMEAIR
;
A
#
# COMPACT_ATOMS: atom_id res chain seq x y z
N ASP A 1 -2.43 -0.40 -17.44
CA ASP A 1 -3.62 -0.64 -18.31
C ASP A 1 -3.23 -0.33 -19.76
N GLU A 2 -4.17 -0.01 -20.67
CA GLU A 2 -3.84 0.36 -22.08
C GLU A 2 -2.91 1.58 -22.18
N ASP A 3 -2.83 2.39 -21.11
CA ASP A 3 -1.95 3.56 -21.00
C ASP A 3 -0.59 3.24 -20.32
N GLY A 4 -0.40 2.00 -19.85
CA GLY A 4 0.82 1.59 -19.13
C GLY A 4 0.80 1.91 -17.64
N ASP A 5 -0.35 2.32 -17.07
CA ASP A 5 -0.42 2.64 -15.65
C ASP A 5 -0.19 1.41 -14.76
N GLU A 6 0.62 1.59 -13.73
CA GLU A 6 0.93 0.60 -12.70
C GLU A 6 0.22 0.94 -11.37
N LEU A 7 -0.25 -0.10 -10.69
CA LEU A 7 -0.90 0.06 -9.39
C LEU A 7 0.16 0.14 -8.29
N ALA A 8 0.54 1.37 -7.91
CA ALA A 8 1.57 1.58 -6.90
C ALA A 8 1.14 1.18 -5.49
N LEU A 9 -0.10 1.51 -5.11
CA LEU A 9 -0.62 1.30 -3.76
C LEU A 9 -2.12 1.04 -3.74
N VAL A 10 -2.53 0.14 -2.86
CA VAL A 10 -3.93 -0.10 -2.49
C VAL A 10 -4.15 0.20 -1.03
N LEU A 11 -5.16 1.03 -0.76
CA LEU A 11 -5.71 1.28 0.58
C LEU A 11 -7.09 0.63 0.66
N SER A 12 -7.24 -0.44 1.45
CA SER A 12 -8.51 -1.17 1.58
C SER A 12 -9.10 -1.02 2.97
N ASP A 13 -10.42 -0.88 3.04
CA ASP A 13 -11.16 -1.16 4.27
C ASP A 13 -11.12 -2.67 4.55
N HIS A 14 -11.14 -3.07 5.82
CA HIS A 14 -11.35 -4.48 6.17
C HIS A 14 -12.78 -4.95 5.92
N ARG A 15 -13.78 -4.06 6.09
CA ARG A 15 -15.18 -4.42 5.80
C ARG A 15 -15.53 -4.00 4.38
N LEU A 16 -15.63 -4.98 3.47
CA LEU A 16 -16.14 -4.78 2.11
C LEU A 16 -17.46 -5.55 1.92
N PRO A 17 -18.33 -5.14 0.99
CA PRO A 17 -19.50 -5.93 0.63
C PRO A 17 -19.10 -7.31 0.06
N GLY A 18 -19.54 -8.38 0.72
CA GLY A 18 -19.40 -9.76 0.22
C GLY A 18 -18.03 -10.43 0.43
N LYS A 19 -17.02 -9.73 0.93
CA LYS A 19 -15.70 -10.29 1.29
C LYS A 19 -14.98 -9.41 2.32
N THR A 20 -13.90 -9.87 2.94
CA THR A 20 -13.05 -9.00 3.76
C THR A 20 -12.03 -8.26 2.88
N GLY A 21 -11.51 -7.13 3.39
CA GLY A 21 -10.37 -6.43 2.78
C GLY A 21 -9.14 -7.31 2.67
N VAL A 22 -8.95 -8.24 3.61
CA VAL A 22 -7.87 -9.23 3.55
C VAL A 22 -8.05 -10.15 2.35
N ASP A 23 -9.25 -10.72 2.16
CA ASP A 23 -9.52 -11.61 1.01
C ASP A 23 -9.37 -10.87 -0.32
N PHE A 24 -9.73 -9.59 -0.36
CA PHE A 24 -9.48 -8.73 -1.51
C PHE A 24 -7.99 -8.57 -1.81
N LEU A 25 -7.17 -8.24 -0.79
CA LEU A 25 -5.74 -8.05 -0.95
C LEU A 25 -5.02 -9.36 -1.30
N VAL A 26 -5.41 -10.50 -0.70
CA VAL A 26 -4.89 -11.83 -1.08
C VAL A 26 -5.16 -12.12 -2.56
N ALA A 27 -6.39 -11.88 -3.02
CA ALA A 27 -6.77 -12.09 -4.41
C ALA A 27 -6.00 -11.15 -5.36
N LEU A 28 -5.76 -9.90 -4.95
CA LEU A 28 -4.95 -8.94 -5.70
C LEU A 28 -3.50 -9.42 -5.83
N MET A 29 -2.86 -9.80 -4.72
CA MET A 29 -1.45 -10.23 -4.72
C MET A 29 -1.22 -11.59 -5.38
N SER A 30 -2.27 -12.38 -5.59
CA SER A 30 -2.20 -13.63 -6.36
C SER A 30 -2.00 -13.39 -7.86
N ASP A 31 -2.22 -12.16 -8.34
CA ASP A 31 -1.96 -11.76 -9.71
C ASP A 31 -0.57 -11.12 -9.83
N SER A 32 0.31 -11.73 -10.63
CA SER A 32 1.70 -11.30 -10.77
C SER A 32 1.85 -9.85 -11.26
N ARG A 33 0.81 -9.27 -11.88
CA ARG A 33 0.81 -7.87 -12.31
C ARG A 33 0.86 -6.88 -11.14
N PHE A 34 0.44 -7.30 -9.94
CA PHE A 34 0.38 -6.48 -8.74
C PHE A 34 1.41 -6.90 -7.69
N ALA A 35 2.40 -7.73 -8.05
CA ALA A 35 3.37 -8.26 -7.11
C ALA A 35 4.21 -7.19 -6.40
N SER A 36 4.41 -6.02 -7.04
CA SER A 36 5.09 -4.85 -6.47
C SER A 36 4.16 -3.88 -5.75
N THR A 37 2.84 -4.02 -5.91
CA THR A 37 1.85 -3.10 -5.34
C THR A 37 1.94 -3.08 -3.81
N ARG A 38 2.01 -1.88 -3.24
CA ARG A 38 2.00 -1.71 -1.78
C ARG A 38 0.59 -1.87 -1.23
N THR A 39 0.42 -2.55 -0.12
CA THR A 39 -0.90 -2.82 0.46
C THR A 39 -1.06 -2.21 1.85
N VAL A 40 -2.14 -1.46 2.05
CA VAL A 40 -2.48 -0.84 3.32
C VAL A 40 -3.91 -1.18 3.71
N LEU A 41 -4.09 -1.71 4.92
CA LEU A 41 -5.41 -2.06 5.46
C LEU A 41 -5.85 -1.02 6.48
N VAL A 42 -7.08 -0.53 6.36
CA VAL A 42 -7.72 0.40 7.29
C VAL A 42 -8.88 -0.28 8.00
N THR A 43 -8.82 -0.43 9.33
CA THR A 43 -9.91 -1.10 10.07
C THR A 43 -10.10 -0.59 11.49
N GLY A 44 -11.36 -0.58 11.95
CA GLY A 44 -11.73 -0.19 13.32
C GLY A 44 -11.71 -1.35 14.31
N GLN A 45 -11.64 -2.58 13.81
CA GLN A 45 -11.55 -3.78 14.63
C GLN A 45 -10.67 -4.75 13.87
N ALA A 46 -9.45 -4.95 14.36
CA ALA A 46 -8.57 -6.00 13.90
C ALA A 46 -8.67 -7.11 14.93
N ASP A 47 -9.23 -8.26 14.53
CA ASP A 47 -8.93 -9.47 15.26
C ASP A 47 -7.46 -9.82 15.03
N GLN A 48 -6.81 -10.41 16.03
CA GLN A 48 -5.39 -10.77 15.96
C GLN A 48 -5.16 -11.76 14.80
N ASP A 49 -6.11 -12.67 14.60
CA ASP A 49 -6.08 -13.67 13.54
C ASP A 49 -6.17 -13.05 12.14
N ASP A 50 -7.02 -12.03 11.95
CA ASP A 50 -7.15 -11.32 10.68
C ASP A 50 -5.89 -10.52 10.35
N THR A 51 -5.22 -9.98 11.37
CA THR A 51 -3.95 -9.26 11.19
C THR A 51 -2.84 -10.21 10.76
N ILE A 52 -2.72 -11.36 11.43
CA ILE A 52 -1.74 -12.40 11.08
C ILE A 52 -1.98 -12.88 9.64
N ARG A 53 -3.24 -13.13 9.27
CA ARG A 53 -3.60 -13.53 7.91
C ARG A 53 -3.23 -12.47 6.88
N ALA A 54 -3.52 -11.19 7.16
CA ALA A 54 -3.18 -10.10 6.25
C ALA A 54 -1.67 -9.97 6.02
N VAL A 55 -0.87 -10.09 7.08
CA VAL A 55 0.60 -10.03 6.96
C VAL A 55 1.14 -11.21 6.15
N ASN A 56 0.70 -12.43 6.45
CA ASN A 56 1.27 -13.64 5.86
C ASN A 56 0.76 -13.96 4.45
N GLU A 57 -0.53 -13.72 4.19
CA GLU A 57 -1.18 -14.15 2.94
C GLU A 57 -1.41 -12.99 1.97
N ALA A 58 -1.65 -11.78 2.48
CA ALA A 58 -1.96 -10.62 1.65
C ALA A 58 -0.74 -9.72 1.40
N GLY A 59 0.42 -10.04 1.97
CA GLY A 59 1.61 -9.19 1.88
C GLY A 59 1.39 -7.80 2.47
N LEU A 60 0.66 -7.71 3.59
CA LEU A 60 0.27 -6.43 4.17
C LEU A 60 1.50 -5.58 4.57
N ASP A 61 1.68 -4.44 3.91
CA ASP A 61 2.81 -3.55 4.18
C ASP A 61 2.55 -2.62 5.36
N TYR A 62 1.31 -2.16 5.52
CA TYR A 62 0.95 -1.29 6.62
C TYR A 62 -0.49 -1.46 7.08
N TYR A 63 -0.72 -1.17 8.36
CA TYR A 63 -2.02 -1.23 9.00
C TYR A 63 -2.39 0.11 9.65
N ILE A 64 -3.62 0.58 9.44
CA ILE A 64 -4.14 1.81 10.04
C ILE A 64 -5.43 1.51 10.82
N ALA A 65 -5.40 1.77 12.12
CA ALA A 65 -6.58 1.65 12.98
C ALA A 65 -7.57 2.81 12.79
N LYS A 66 -8.87 2.53 12.85
CA LYS A 66 -9.93 3.54 12.95
C LYS A 66 -10.27 3.82 14.44
N PRO A 67 -10.57 5.08 14.82
CA PRO A 67 -10.53 6.28 13.99
C PRO A 67 -9.08 6.68 13.67
N TRP A 68 -8.82 7.04 12.42
CA TRP A 68 -7.47 7.40 11.97
C TRP A 68 -7.19 8.90 12.10
N ASN A 69 -5.93 9.24 12.27
CA ASN A 69 -5.46 10.61 12.09
C ASN A 69 -5.23 10.87 10.59
N PRO A 70 -5.88 11.86 9.96
CA PRO A 70 -5.69 12.17 8.53
C PRO A 70 -4.24 12.49 8.14
N SER A 71 -3.48 13.16 9.01
CA SER A 71 -2.07 13.45 8.76
C SER A 71 -1.25 12.17 8.77
N LYS A 72 -1.51 11.25 9.70
CA LYS A 72 -0.81 9.96 9.75
C LYS A 72 -1.16 9.09 8.54
N LEU A 73 -2.42 9.10 8.09
CA LEU A 73 -2.82 8.39 6.87
C LEU A 73 -2.03 8.89 5.65
N ARG A 74 -1.90 10.22 5.50
CA ARG A 74 -1.13 10.82 4.40
C ARG A 74 0.36 10.50 4.48
N GLU A 75 0.93 10.50 5.68
CA GLU A 75 2.32 10.09 5.93
C GLU A 75 2.54 8.64 5.49
N VAL A 76 1.70 7.70 5.95
CA VAL A 76 1.79 6.29 5.56
C VAL A 76 1.67 6.13 4.05
N VAL A 77 0.69 6.77 3.41
CA VAL A 77 0.52 6.69 1.95
C VAL A 77 1.76 7.23 1.23
N ARG A 78 2.32 8.37 1.68
CA ARG A 78 3.56 8.93 1.12
C ARG A 78 4.73 7.96 1.27
N ASP A 79 4.90 7.38 2.45
CA ASP A 79 6.01 6.46 2.74
C ASP A 79 5.92 5.22 1.86
N GLN A 80 4.73 4.63 1.74
CA GLN A 80 4.51 3.45 0.91
C GLN A 80 4.66 3.77 -0.59
N LEU A 81 4.15 4.90 -1.09
CA LEU A 81 4.39 5.31 -2.48
C LEU A 81 5.88 5.56 -2.75
N THR A 82 6.61 6.10 -1.77
CA THR A 82 8.06 6.29 -1.89
C THR A 82 8.77 4.94 -1.97
N GLU A 83 8.38 3.99 -1.12
CA GLU A 83 8.90 2.62 -1.19
C GLU A 83 8.64 1.95 -2.54
N TYR A 84 7.42 2.07 -3.06
CA TYR A 84 7.06 1.54 -4.37
C TYR A 84 8.01 2.06 -5.44
N VAL A 85 8.15 3.39 -5.53
CA VAL A 85 8.96 4.02 -6.58
C VAL A 85 10.43 3.65 -6.45
N LEU A 86 10.98 3.60 -5.23
CA LEU A 86 12.38 3.23 -5.00
C LEU A 86 12.68 1.76 -5.28
N ALA A 87 11.69 0.88 -5.14
CA ALA A 87 11.82 -0.55 -5.44
C ALA A 87 11.51 -0.91 -6.91
N SER A 88 10.97 0.04 -7.67
CA SER A 88 10.52 -0.14 -9.06
C SER A 88 11.48 0.53 -10.04
N GLU A 89 11.29 0.31 -11.35
CA GLU A 89 12.05 0.99 -12.41
C GLU A 89 11.46 2.35 -12.82
N VAL A 90 10.54 2.89 -12.00
CA VAL A 90 9.85 4.15 -12.26
C VAL A 90 10.78 5.34 -12.01
N ASP A 91 10.84 6.30 -12.93
CA ASP A 91 11.55 7.57 -12.70
C ASP A 91 10.89 8.30 -11.51
N PRO A 92 11.62 8.54 -10.40
CA PRO A 92 11.05 9.19 -9.24
C PRO A 92 10.86 10.70 -9.40
N LEU A 93 11.56 11.35 -10.34
CA LEU A 93 11.61 12.81 -10.43
C LEU A 93 10.23 13.46 -10.68
N PRO A 94 9.36 12.93 -11.56
CA PRO A 94 8.00 13.46 -11.76
C PRO A 94 7.12 13.41 -10.50
N TYR A 95 7.42 12.50 -9.57
CA TYR A 95 6.59 12.21 -8.39
C TYR A 95 7.11 12.87 -7.10
N LEU A 96 8.27 13.52 -7.11
CA LEU A 96 8.85 14.20 -5.93
C LEU A 96 7.85 15.05 -5.09
N PRO A 97 6.88 15.79 -5.67
CA PRO A 97 5.94 16.58 -4.87
C PRO A 97 5.03 15.76 -3.95
N VAL A 98 4.82 14.47 -4.25
CA VAL A 98 3.94 13.57 -3.49
C VAL A 98 4.69 12.49 -2.72
N LEU A 99 5.99 12.31 -2.98
CA LEU A 99 6.88 11.37 -2.29
C LEU A 99 7.62 12.04 -1.12
N ASP A 100 8.39 11.25 -0.36
CA ASP A 100 9.46 11.77 0.49
C ASP A 100 10.67 12.12 -0.37
N ALA A 101 10.74 13.38 -0.80
CA ALA A 101 11.80 13.88 -1.65
C ALA A 101 13.21 13.73 -1.03
N VAL A 102 13.35 13.83 0.29
CA VAL A 102 14.66 13.69 0.94
C VAL A 102 15.14 12.25 0.78
N ARG A 103 14.27 11.28 1.13
CA ARG A 103 14.57 9.86 1.01
C ARG A 103 14.86 9.45 -0.43
N VAL A 104 14.10 9.98 -1.39
CA VAL A 104 14.33 9.73 -2.82
C VAL A 104 15.71 10.25 -3.27
N MET A 105 16.05 11.49 -2.92
CA MET A 105 17.32 12.09 -3.32
C MET A 105 18.52 11.39 -2.66
N GLU A 106 18.36 10.87 -1.45
CA GLU A 106 19.39 10.06 -0.78
C GLU A 106 19.61 8.70 -1.47
N ALA A 107 18.55 8.09 -2.02
CA ALA A 107 18.64 6.79 -2.69
C ALA A 107 19.26 6.86 -4.10
N ILE A 108 19.20 8.01 -4.78
CA ILE A 108 19.74 8.22 -6.14
C ILE A 108 21.23 8.59 -6.11
N ARG A 109 21.77 8.96 -4.94
CA ARG A 109 23.15 9.40 -4.78
C ARG A 109 24.15 8.24 -4.76
#